data_AF-A0A1A9HIA6-F1
#
_entry.id   AF-A0A1A9HIA6-F1
#
_cell.length_a   1.000
_cell.length_b   1.000
_cell.length_c   1.000
_cell.angle_alpha   90.00
_cell.angle_beta   90.00
_cell.angle_gamma   90.00
#
_symmetry.space_group_name_H-M   'P 1'
#
loop_
_entity.id
_entity.type
_entity.pdbx_description
1 polymer ?
#
loop_
_entity_poly.entity_id
_entity_poly.type
_entity_poly.pdbx_seq_one_letter_code
_entity_poly.pdbx_strand_id
1 'polypeptide(L)'
;MIQQAQVELAKTFFEQSKKAFEQNYAAWSTVLSSQKAILESMRAGGAPFDVAADQFQKLIDFHEQQFRVTTDFMTKLQADYVKVVQQKTK
;
A
#
# COMPACT_ATOMS: atom_id res chain seq x y z
N MET A 1 20.04 0.40 -29.09
CA MET A 1 20.36 -0.37 -27.87
C MET A 1 20.16 0.41 -26.57
N ILE A 2 20.52 1.70 -26.48
CA ILE A 2 20.41 2.50 -25.23
C ILE A 2 18.96 2.62 -24.71
N GLN A 3 17.96 2.71 -25.60
CA GLN A 3 16.56 2.92 -25.21
C GLN A 3 15.91 1.71 -24.51
N GLN A 4 16.27 0.48 -24.90
CA GLN A 4 15.69 -0.73 -24.30
C GLN A 4 16.22 -0.94 -22.87
N ALA A 5 17.52 -0.69 -22.64
CA ALA A 5 18.08 -0.71 -21.29
C ALA A 5 17.44 0.34 -20.37
N GLN A 6 17.15 1.54 -20.88
CA GLN A 6 16.44 2.58 -20.12
C GLN A 6 14.99 2.19 -19.79
N VAL A 7 14.29 1.50 -20.70
CA VAL A 7 12.93 0.98 -20.47
C VAL A 7 12.92 -0.10 -19.38
N GLU A 8 13.86 -1.04 -19.42
CA GLU A 8 13.95 -2.10 -18.41
C GLU A 8 14.38 -1.55 -17.03
N LEU A 9 15.27 -0.55 -17.00
CA LEU A 9 15.61 0.14 -15.76
C LEU A 9 14.39 0.83 -15.14
N ALA A 10 13.59 1.53 -15.94
CA ALA A 10 12.36 2.17 -15.46
C ALA A 10 11.35 1.15 -14.91
N LYS A 11 11.17 -0.01 -15.58
CA LYS A 11 10.34 -1.10 -15.07
C LYS A 11 10.82 -1.61 -13.71
N THR A 12 12.13 -1.77 -13.56
CA THR A 12 12.74 -2.20 -12.30
C THR A 12 12.39 -1.22 -11.17
N PHE A 13 12.41 0.09 -11.44
CA PHE A 13 12.01 1.09 -10.44
C PHE A 13 10.52 1.05 -10.08
N PHE A 14 9.63 0.73 -11.02
CA PHE A 14 8.21 0.50 -10.71
C PHE A 14 8.04 -0.70 -9.76
N GLU A 15 8.73 -1.80 -10.04
CA GLU A 15 8.66 -3.01 -9.21
C GLU A 15 9.21 -2.78 -7.81
N GLN A 16 10.37 -2.13 -7.71
CA GLN A 16 10.97 -1.75 -6.42
C GLN A 16 10.05 -0.84 -5.62
N SER A 17 9.43 0.14 -6.27
CA SER A 17 8.50 1.07 -5.63
C SER A 17 7.24 0.35 -5.13
N LYS A 18 6.67 -0.56 -5.93
CA LYS A 18 5.51 -1.38 -5.52
C LYS A 18 5.86 -2.26 -4.32
N LYS A 19 7.00 -2.94 -4.36
CA LYS A 19 7.46 -3.78 -3.25
C LYS A 19 7.68 -2.98 -1.97
N ALA A 20 8.28 -1.78 -2.06
CA ALA A 20 8.45 -0.90 -0.91
C ALA A 20 7.11 -0.44 -0.34
N PHE A 21 6.13 -0.12 -1.19
CA PHE A 21 4.78 0.22 -0.77
C PHE A 21 4.09 -0.93 -0.03
N GLU A 22 4.16 -2.16 -0.56
CA GLU A 22 3.62 -3.37 0.06
C GLU A 22 4.27 -3.67 1.43
N GLN A 23 5.59 -3.53 1.54
CA GLN A 23 6.32 -3.72 2.79
C GLN A 23 5.93 -2.68 3.85
N ASN A 24 5.84 -1.41 3.45
CA ASN A 24 5.42 -0.33 4.36
C ASN A 24 4.00 -0.52 4.84
N TYR A 25 3.09 -0.95 3.96
CA TYR A 25 1.72 -1.29 4.33
C TYR A 25 1.67 -2.43 5.35
N ALA A 26 2.43 -3.50 5.14
CA ALA A 26 2.49 -4.63 6.07
C ALA A 26 2.99 -4.23 7.46
N ALA A 27 4.05 -3.41 7.52
CA ALA A 27 4.58 -2.88 8.77
C ALA A 27 3.55 -1.98 9.48
N TRP A 28 2.92 -1.07 8.75
CA TRP A 28 1.85 -0.21 9.26
C TRP A 28 0.68 -1.03 9.81
N SER A 29 0.16 -1.99 9.02
CA SER A 29 -0.97 -2.83 9.40
C SER A 29 -0.69 -3.61 10.68
N THR A 30 0.54 -4.08 10.86
CA THR A 30 0.97 -4.81 12.06
C THR A 30 0.93 -3.92 13.31
N VAL A 31 1.44 -2.68 13.22
CA VAL A 31 1.44 -1.73 14.33
C VAL A 31 0.02 -1.37 14.74
N LEU A 32 -0.84 -1.00 13.79
CA LEU A 32 -2.20 -0.57 14.07
C LEU A 32 -3.05 -1.72 14.63
N SER A 33 -2.89 -2.94 14.10
CA SER A 33 -3.57 -4.13 14.63
C SER A 33 -3.12 -4.46 16.06
N SER A 34 -1.83 -4.29 16.36
CA SER A 34 -1.31 -4.50 17.72
C SER A 34 -1.86 -3.47 18.71
N GLN A 35 -1.92 -2.19 18.32
CA GLN A 35 -2.49 -1.13 19.13
C GLN A 35 -3.98 -1.35 19.38
N LYS A 36 -4.73 -1.75 18.34
CA LYS A 36 -6.13 -2.15 18.47
C LYS A 36 -6.30 -3.31 19.47
N ALA A 37 -5.50 -4.38 19.35
CA ALA A 37 -5.58 -5.53 20.24
C ALA A 37 -5.30 -5.16 21.72
N ILE A 38 -4.36 -4.25 21.95
CA ILE A 38 -4.09 -3.70 23.30
C ILE A 38 -5.34 -2.98 23.83
N LEU A 39 -5.97 -2.13 23.03
CA LEU A 39 -7.20 -1.42 23.43
C LEU A 39 -8.35 -2.40 23.70
N GLU A 40 -8.52 -3.42 22.86
CA GLU A 40 -9.51 -4.48 23.06
C GLU A 40 -9.29 -5.23 24.38
N SER A 41 -8.03 -5.48 24.76
CA SER A 41 -7.70 -6.11 26.05
C SER A 41 -8.08 -5.26 27.28
N MET A 42 -8.20 -3.95 27.09
CA MET A 42 -8.55 -2.98 28.13
C MET A 42 -10.05 -2.67 28.19
N ARG A 43 -10.90 -3.40 27.45
CA ARG A 43 -12.36 -3.19 27.43
C ARG A 43 -13.00 -3.20 28.82
N ALA A 44 -12.51 -4.05 29.73
CA ALA A 44 -12.97 -4.07 31.12
C ALA A 44 -12.68 -2.77 31.89
N GLY A 45 -11.73 -1.96 31.41
CA GLY A 45 -11.41 -0.63 31.92
C GLY A 45 -12.42 0.46 31.52
N GLY A 46 -13.41 0.13 30.69
CA GLY A 46 -14.57 0.98 30.39
C GLY A 46 -14.67 1.44 28.94
N ALA A 47 -15.75 2.18 28.67
CA ALA A 47 -16.16 2.62 27.33
C ALA A 47 -15.08 3.33 26.49
N PRO A 48 -14.15 4.15 27.05
CA PRO A 48 -13.13 4.80 26.23
C PRO A 48 -12.23 3.84 25.43
N PHE A 49 -11.90 2.66 25.99
CA PHE A 49 -11.05 1.68 25.32
C PHE A 49 -11.77 0.99 24.15
N ASP A 50 -13.07 0.72 24.32
CA ASP A 50 -13.89 0.12 23.26
C ASP A 50 -14.07 1.09 22.09
N VAL A 51 -14.42 2.36 22.39
CA VAL A 51 -14.53 3.40 21.37
C VAL A 51 -13.20 3.60 20.65
N ALA A 52 -12.07 3.59 21.37
CA ALA A 52 -10.76 3.71 20.74
C ALA A 52 -10.47 2.53 19.81
N ALA A 53 -10.71 1.28 20.24
CA ALA A 53 -10.53 0.10 19.40
C ALA A 53 -11.35 0.19 18.09
N ASP A 54 -12.59 0.68 18.17
CA ASP A 54 -13.45 0.90 17.00
C ASP A 54 -12.89 1.96 16.04
N GLN A 55 -12.31 3.05 16.56
CA GLN A 55 -11.66 4.06 15.71
C GLN A 55 -10.42 3.49 15.01
N PHE A 56 -9.65 2.65 15.69
CA PHE A 56 -8.53 1.94 15.07
C PHE A 56 -9.00 1.00 13.96
N GLN A 57 -10.10 0.26 14.17
CA GLN A 57 -10.67 -0.59 13.13
C GLN A 57 -11.03 0.21 11.88
N LYS A 58 -11.72 1.35 12.03
CA LYS A 58 -12.08 2.23 10.90
C LYS A 58 -10.85 2.73 10.14
N LEU A 59 -9.78 3.07 10.85
CA LEU A 59 -8.53 3.51 10.25
C LEU A 59 -7.86 2.37 9.45
N ILE A 60 -7.85 1.15 9.99
CA ILE A 60 -7.36 -0.06 9.32
C ILE A 60 -8.15 -0.29 8.03
N ASP A 61 -9.48 -0.32 8.11
CA ASP A 61 -10.36 -0.58 6.96
C ASP A 61 -10.18 0.47 5.85
N PHE A 62 -10.11 1.75 6.24
CA PHE A 62 -9.89 2.85 5.29
C PHE A 62 -8.56 2.68 4.55
N HIS A 63 -7.47 2.43 5.28
CA HIS A 63 -6.16 2.32 4.67
C HIS A 63 -6.01 1.05 3.84
N GLU A 64 -6.66 -0.05 4.23
CA GLU A 64 -6.72 -1.28 3.44
C GLU A 64 -7.38 -1.05 2.08
N GLN A 65 -8.47 -0.28 2.05
CA GLN A 65 -9.10 0.12 0.78
C GLN A 65 -8.15 0.97 -0.08
N GLN A 66 -7.49 1.97 0.52
CA GLN A 66 -6.53 2.82 -0.21
C GLN A 66 -5.34 2.01 -0.74
N PHE A 67 -4.85 1.05 0.05
CA PHE A 67 -3.77 0.15 -0.33
C PHE A 67 -4.13 -0.65 -1.56
N ARG A 68 -5.29 -1.34 -1.56
CA ARG A 68 -5.76 -2.14 -2.70
C ARG A 68 -5.85 -1.31 -3.98
N VAL A 69 -6.51 -0.15 -3.90
CA VAL A 69 -6.66 0.76 -5.06
C VAL A 69 -5.29 1.21 -5.58
N THR A 70 -4.37 1.53 -4.67
CA THR A 70 -3.02 1.99 -5.04
C THR A 70 -2.20 0.88 -5.67
N THR A 71 -2.20 -0.34 -5.12
CA THR A 71 -1.46 -1.48 -5.71
C THR A 71 -1.97 -1.86 -7.08
N ASP A 72 -3.29 -1.80 -7.29
CA ASP A 72 -3.91 -2.06 -8.59
C ASP A 72 -3.49 -0.99 -9.60
N PHE A 73 -3.50 0.27 -9.19
CA PHE A 73 -3.06 1.38 -10.02
C PHE A 73 -1.58 1.29 -10.38
N MET A 74 -0.71 0.96 -9.43
CA MET A 74 0.73 0.75 -9.69
C MET A 74 0.97 -0.39 -10.69
N THR A 75 0.21 -1.49 -10.56
CA THR A 75 0.28 -2.62 -11.49
C THR A 75 -0.12 -2.21 -12.91
N LYS A 76 -1.20 -1.44 -13.03
CA LYS A 76 -1.66 -0.89 -14.31
C LYS A 76 -0.62 0.05 -14.93
N LEU A 77 -0.05 0.97 -14.15
CA LEU A 77 0.99 1.89 -14.62
C LEU A 77 2.19 1.15 -15.21
N GLN A 78 2.66 0.10 -14.53
CA GLN A 78 3.77 -0.71 -15.03
C GLN A 78 3.41 -1.43 -16.33
N ALA A 79 2.21 -2.00 -16.43
CA ALA A 79 1.75 -2.70 -17.62
C ALA A 79 1.57 -1.78 -18.83
N ASP A 80 1.07 -0.56 -18.61
CA ASP A 80 0.83 0.41 -19.68
C ASP A 80 2.10 1.18 -20.09
N TYR A 81 3.14 1.19 -19.25
CA TYR A 81 4.39 1.92 -19.51
C TYR A 81 5.01 1.61 -20.88
N VAL A 82 5.11 0.33 -21.25
CA VAL A 82 5.71 -0.06 -22.55
C VAL A 82 4.91 0.50 -23.73
N LYS A 83 3.57 0.48 -23.64
CA LYS A 83 2.69 1.02 -24.67
C LYS A 83 2.88 2.53 -24.80
N VAL A 84 2.96 3.24 -23.68
CA VAL A 84 3.16 4.70 -23.65
C VAL A 84 4.53 5.08 -24.23
N VAL A 85 5.59 4.33 -23.89
CA VAL A 85 6.91 4.55 -24.47
C VAL A 85 6.85 4.41 -25.98
N GLN A 86 6.28 3.32 -26.50
CA GLN A 86 6.16 3.06 -27.93
C GLN A 86 5.34 4.12 -28.68
N GLN A 87 4.31 4.69 -28.03
CA GLN A 87 3.52 5.78 -28.62
C GLN A 87 4.30 7.08 -28.73
N LYS A 88 5.23 7.36 -27.80
CA LYS A 88 6.03 8.59 -27.77
C LYS A 88 7.30 8.54 -28.62
N THR A 89 7.72 7.35 -29.05
CA THR A 89 8.88 7.15 -29.94
C THR A 89 8.52 6.92 -31.40
N LYS A 90 7.22 6.98 -31.75
CA LYS A 90 6.74 7.15 -33.13
C LYS A 90 6.71 8.62 -33.50
#